data_AF-A0A5R1NNX0-F1
#
_entry.id   AF-A0A5R1NNX0-F1
#
_cell.length_a   1.000
_cell.length_b   1.000
_cell.length_c   1.000
_cell.angle_alpha   90.00
_cell.angle_beta   90.00
_cell.angle_gamma   90.00
#
_symmetry.space_group_name_H-M   'P 1'
#
loop_
_entity.id
_entity.type
_entity.pdbx_description
1 polymer ?
#
loop_
_entity_poly.entity_id
_entity_poly.type
_entity_poly.pdbx_seq_one_letter_code
_entity_poly.pdbx_strand_id
1 'polypeptide(L)'
;MTDPSNSTTHLPDSGSPGSAEHDGSAAPDVPAVPGLRFVTRGVTSTEAAAVSAVLHGLVREESDNLHQAPARGQSAWHRSQRGVRVPLTPGRGHWRGFSA
;
A
#
# COMPACT_ATOMS: atom_id res chain seq x y z
N MET A 1 -33.37 54.18 -10.49
CA MET A 1 -31.97 54.65 -10.58
C MET A 1 -31.36 53.94 -11.79
N THR A 2 -31.36 54.64 -12.92
CA THR A 2 -30.83 54.30 -14.25
C THR A 2 -29.32 54.00 -14.18
N ASP A 3 -28.86 52.84 -14.66
CA ASP A 3 -28.17 52.59 -15.96
C ASP A 3 -26.62 52.77 -15.83
N PRO A 4 -25.71 52.24 -16.68
CA PRO A 4 -25.78 51.22 -17.74
C PRO A 4 -24.68 50.12 -17.70
N SER A 5 -24.86 49.12 -18.57
CA SER A 5 -23.88 48.44 -19.44
C SER A 5 -22.38 48.48 -19.10
N ASN A 6 -21.76 47.28 -19.13
CA ASN A 6 -20.77 47.03 -20.18
C ASN A 6 -20.63 45.52 -20.48
N SER A 7 -21.19 45.10 -21.61
CA SER A 7 -20.78 43.88 -22.30
C SER A 7 -19.59 44.25 -23.19
N THR A 8 -18.40 43.76 -22.88
CA THR A 8 -17.28 43.77 -23.83
C THR A 8 -16.82 42.34 -24.07
N THR A 9 -17.23 41.85 -25.24
CA THR A 9 -16.66 40.72 -25.97
C THR A 9 -15.16 40.95 -26.19
N HIS A 10 -14.33 39.98 -25.81
CA HIS A 10 -13.01 39.80 -26.41
C HIS A 10 -12.89 38.33 -26.84
N LEU A 11 -12.97 38.11 -28.16
CA LEU A 11 -12.59 36.84 -28.80
C LEU A 11 -11.03 36.77 -28.89
N PRO A 12 -10.45 35.61 -29.24
CA PRO A 12 -9.22 35.12 -28.64
C PRO A 12 -7.94 35.73 -29.22
N ASP A 13 -6.94 35.90 -28.35
CA ASP A 13 -5.56 36.09 -28.79
C ASP A 13 -5.01 34.76 -29.31
N SER A 14 -4.71 34.75 -30.61
CA SER A 14 -4.04 33.66 -31.30
C SER A 14 -2.55 33.70 -30.97
N GLY A 15 -2.20 33.21 -29.78
CA GLY A 15 -0.84 32.83 -29.44
C GLY A 15 -0.64 31.35 -29.73
N SER A 16 -0.04 31.01 -30.86
CA SER A 16 0.60 29.70 -31.05
C SER A 16 1.87 29.62 -30.20
N PRO A 17 1.98 28.74 -29.20
CA PRO A 17 3.25 28.12 -28.87
C PRO A 17 3.42 26.88 -29.74
N GLY A 18 4.57 26.83 -30.41
CA GLY A 18 4.89 25.81 -31.39
C GLY A 18 4.82 24.38 -30.85
N SER A 19 4.60 23.49 -31.81
CA SER A 19 4.95 22.08 -31.74
C SER A 19 6.36 21.90 -31.20
N ALA A 20 6.45 21.46 -29.95
CA ALA A 20 7.53 20.62 -29.46
C ALA A 20 6.96 19.82 -28.30
N GLU A 21 6.40 18.69 -28.70
CA GLU A 21 6.23 17.47 -27.94
C GLU A 21 7.34 17.34 -26.88
N HIS A 22 6.98 17.57 -25.62
CA HIS A 22 7.62 16.91 -24.51
C HIS A 22 6.50 16.18 -23.78
N ASP A 23 6.06 15.08 -24.40
CA ASP A 23 5.44 13.97 -23.69
C ASP A 23 6.53 13.35 -22.79
N GLY A 24 6.89 14.09 -21.76
CA GLY A 24 7.59 13.57 -20.60
C GLY A 24 6.54 12.77 -19.83
N SER A 25 6.31 11.54 -20.31
CA SER A 25 5.64 10.48 -19.59
C SER A 25 5.85 10.70 -18.10
N ALA A 26 4.77 11.07 -17.40
CA ALA A 26 4.81 11.42 -16.00
C ALA A 26 5.49 10.27 -15.25
N ALA A 27 6.78 10.44 -14.98
CA ALA A 27 7.49 9.57 -14.09
C ALA A 27 6.70 9.62 -12.78
N PRO A 28 6.37 8.49 -12.15
CA PRO A 28 5.82 8.55 -10.81
C PRO A 28 6.78 9.42 -9.99
N ASP A 29 6.23 10.42 -9.29
CA ASP A 29 6.97 11.28 -8.38
C ASP A 29 7.36 10.42 -7.17
N VAL A 30 8.25 9.48 -7.43
CA VAL A 30 8.82 8.58 -6.43
C VAL A 30 9.82 9.47 -5.70
N PRO A 31 9.60 9.75 -4.40
CA PRO A 31 10.52 10.59 -3.66
C PRO A 31 11.92 10.00 -3.82
N ALA A 32 12.87 10.83 -4.28
CA ALA A 32 14.26 10.44 -4.40
C ALA A 32 14.73 9.91 -3.04
N VAL A 33 15.09 8.63 -3.00
CA VAL A 33 15.41 7.91 -1.77
C VAL A 33 16.62 8.56 -1.11
N PRO A 34 16.50 9.13 0.09
CA PRO A 34 17.67 9.63 0.79
C PRO A 34 18.59 8.44 1.13
N GLY A 35 19.79 8.40 0.57
CA GLY A 35 20.85 7.48 0.99
C GLY A 35 21.36 6.47 -0.04
N LEU A 36 20.83 6.41 -1.26
CA LEU A 36 21.39 5.55 -2.31
C LEU A 36 22.48 6.29 -3.10
N ARG A 37 23.67 5.69 -3.25
CA ARG A 37 24.76 6.20 -4.08
C ARG A 37 25.19 5.17 -5.11
N PHE A 38 25.09 5.54 -6.39
CA PHE A 38 25.63 4.75 -7.49
C PHE A 38 27.13 5.01 -7.63
N VAL A 39 27.93 3.94 -7.61
CA VAL A 39 29.40 4.01 -7.77
C VAL A 39 29.85 3.78 -9.22
N THR A 40 28.97 3.23 -10.04
CA THR A 40 29.18 3.01 -11.47
C THR A 40 29.05 4.31 -12.26
N ARG A 41 29.80 4.42 -13.36
CA ARG A 41 29.73 5.57 -14.26
C ARG A 41 28.58 5.39 -15.24
N GLY A 42 27.99 6.50 -15.71
CA GLY A 42 27.04 6.49 -16.81
C GLY A 42 25.64 5.97 -16.48
N VAL A 43 25.27 5.89 -15.20
CA VAL A 43 23.91 5.51 -14.79
C VAL A 43 22.93 6.61 -15.20
N THR A 44 21.93 6.25 -16.00
CA THR A 44 20.87 7.16 -16.43
C THR A 44 19.85 7.39 -15.32
N SER A 45 19.07 8.48 -15.41
CA SER A 45 17.98 8.76 -14.48
C SER A 45 16.94 7.63 -14.45
N THR A 46 16.63 7.06 -15.61
CA THR A 46 15.68 5.95 -15.76
C THR A 46 16.18 4.69 -15.06
N GLU A 47 17.46 4.33 -15.23
CA GLU A 47 18.04 3.16 -14.55
C GLU A 47 18.10 3.37 -13.04
N ALA A 48 18.50 4.55 -12.58
CA ALA A 48 18.53 4.89 -11.16
C ALA A 48 17.12 4.78 -10.54
N ALA A 49 16.09 5.26 -11.25
CA ALA A 49 14.70 5.15 -10.83
C ALA A 49 14.22 3.69 -10.79
N ALA A 50 14.54 2.90 -11.83
CA ALA A 50 14.17 1.49 -11.90
C ALA A 50 14.77 0.69 -10.73
N VAL A 51 16.06 0.85 -10.46
CA VAL A 51 16.74 0.16 -9.35
C VAL A 51 16.16 0.60 -8.00
N SER A 52 15.91 1.90 -7.83
CA SER A 52 15.31 2.42 -6.60
C SER A 52 13.91 1.85 -6.38
N ALA A 53 13.09 1.75 -7.43
CA ALA A 53 11.75 1.16 -7.36
C ALA A 53 11.78 -0.32 -6.98
N VAL A 54 12.72 -1.10 -7.53
CA VAL A 54 12.90 -2.52 -7.17
C VAL A 54 13.29 -2.66 -5.70
N LEU A 55 14.28 -1.89 -5.23
CA LEU A 55 14.69 -1.92 -3.83
C LEU A 55 13.54 -1.51 -2.89
N HIS A 56 12.75 -0.51 -3.27
CA HIS A 56 11.56 -0.12 -2.52
C HIS A 56 10.50 -1.22 -2.46
N GLY A 57 10.27 -1.91 -3.58
CA GLY A 57 9.36 -3.06 -3.63
C GLY A 57 9.77 -4.15 -2.64
N LEU A 58 11.05 -4.51 -2.63
CA LEU A 58 11.59 -5.55 -1.74
C LEU A 58 11.51 -5.15 -0.25
N VAL A 59 11.89 -3.92 0.09
CA VAL A 59 11.79 -3.43 1.48
C VAL A 59 10.34 -3.38 1.94
N ARG A 60 9.41 -3.00 1.05
CA ARG A 60 7.99 -2.96 1.37
C ARG A 60 7.43 -4.35 1.58
N GLU A 61 7.75 -5.30 0.71
CA GLU A 61 7.33 -6.69 0.86
C GLU A 61 7.81 -7.30 2.18
N GLU A 62 9.09 -7.10 2.52
CA GLU A 62 9.64 -7.57 3.80
C GLU A 62 8.94 -6.89 4.99
N SER A 63 8.71 -5.58 4.91
CA SER A 63 7.98 -4.86 5.94
C SER A 63 6.55 -5.40 6.08
N ASP A 64 5.85 -5.62 4.98
CA ASP A 64 4.47 -6.13 4.99
C ASP A 64 4.43 -7.56 5.56
N ASN A 65 5.43 -8.41 5.30
CA ASN A 65 5.58 -9.72 5.92
C ASN A 65 5.75 -9.63 7.45
N LEU A 66 6.61 -8.73 7.92
CA LEU A 66 6.78 -8.47 9.36
C LEU A 66 5.49 -7.95 10.02
N HIS A 67 4.71 -7.12 9.31
CA HIS A 67 3.42 -6.64 9.78
C HIS A 67 2.29 -7.67 9.67
N GLN A 68 2.44 -8.70 8.84
CA GLN A 68 1.54 -9.86 8.76
C GLN A 68 1.74 -10.86 9.92
N ALA A 69 2.72 -10.62 10.81
CA ALA A 69 2.82 -11.35 12.07
C ALA A 69 1.43 -11.37 12.75
N PRO A 70 0.91 -12.56 13.12
CA PRO A 70 -0.50 -12.72 13.47
C PRO A 70 -0.89 -11.73 14.56
N ALA A 71 -2.00 -11.03 14.31
CA ALA A 71 -2.58 -10.04 15.21
C ALA A 71 -2.49 -10.51 16.66
N ARG A 72 -2.15 -9.58 17.57
CA ARG A 72 -1.88 -9.77 19.00
C ARG A 72 -2.98 -10.55 19.73
N GLY A 73 -3.03 -11.83 19.48
CA GLY A 73 -4.03 -12.78 19.94
C GLY A 73 -3.34 -14.06 20.37
N GLN A 74 -4.09 -14.92 21.05
CA GLN A 74 -3.56 -16.16 21.60
C GLN A 74 -3.03 -17.06 20.46
N SER A 75 -1.71 -17.25 20.39
CA SER A 75 -1.06 -18.10 19.38
C SER A 75 -1.63 -19.53 19.42
N ALA A 76 -1.51 -20.28 18.32
CA ALA A 76 -1.98 -21.66 18.27
C ALA A 76 -1.33 -22.53 19.38
N TRP A 77 -0.04 -22.32 19.64
CA TRP A 77 0.68 -22.91 20.78
C TRP A 77 0.08 -22.49 22.13
N HIS A 78 -0.22 -21.22 22.31
CA HIS A 78 -0.80 -20.72 23.55
C HIS A 78 -2.27 -21.16 23.74
N ARG A 79 -2.98 -21.50 22.66
CA ARG A 79 -4.29 -22.17 22.71
C ARG A 79 -4.18 -23.65 23.08
N SER A 80 -3.12 -24.35 22.65
CA SER A 80 -2.90 -25.76 22.96
C SER A 80 -2.40 -25.98 24.39
N GLN A 81 -1.78 -24.97 25.01
CA GLN A 81 -1.43 -24.95 26.44
C GLN A 81 -2.62 -24.79 27.39
N ARG A 82 -3.86 -24.62 26.89
CA ARG A 82 -5.03 -24.56 27.76
C ARG A 82 -5.27 -25.92 28.43
N GLY A 83 -5.52 -25.90 29.73
CA GLY A 83 -5.78 -27.10 30.51
C GLY A 83 -6.93 -27.94 29.94
N VAL A 84 -6.72 -29.26 29.89
CA VAL A 84 -7.76 -30.23 29.53
C VAL A 84 -8.93 -30.06 30.50
N ARG A 85 -10.16 -30.01 29.97
CA ARG A 85 -11.37 -29.87 30.79
C ARG A 85 -11.43 -31.01 31.82
N VAL A 86 -11.82 -30.67 33.03
CA VAL A 86 -12.07 -31.66 34.10
C VAL A 86 -13.11 -32.67 33.59
N PRO A 87 -12.94 -33.98 33.87
CA PRO A 87 -13.94 -34.99 33.56
C PRO A 87 -15.30 -34.55 34.10
N LEU A 88 -16.30 -34.45 33.23
CA LEU A 88 -17.66 -34.15 33.65
C LEU A 88 -18.15 -35.36 34.45
N THR A 89 -18.51 -35.18 35.73
CA THR A 89 -19.02 -36.29 36.53
C THR A 89 -20.52 -36.48 36.29
N PRO A 90 -20.94 -37.71 35.99
CA PRO A 90 -22.31 -38.15 36.13
C PRO A 90 -23.17 -37.69 37.29
N GLY A 91 -24.29 -37.03 36.98
CA GLY A 91 -25.48 -37.20 37.80
C GLY A 91 -26.02 -38.63 37.66
N ARG A 92 -26.62 -39.17 38.73
CA ARG A 92 -27.25 -40.49 38.74
C ARG A 92 -28.28 -40.60 37.61
N GLY A 93 -28.01 -41.49 36.65
CA GLY A 93 -28.94 -41.86 35.58
C GLY A 93 -28.63 -41.33 34.17
N HIS A 94 -27.63 -40.48 33.95
CA HIS A 94 -27.50 -39.78 32.66
C HIS A 94 -26.11 -39.82 32.02
N TRP A 95 -25.70 -40.98 31.50
CA TRP A 95 -24.54 -41.13 30.61
C TRP A 95 -24.99 -41.80 29.34
N ARG A 96 -25.38 -40.99 28.36
CA ARG A 96 -25.42 -41.35 26.93
C ARG A 96 -26.07 -42.72 26.64
N GLY A 97 -27.37 -42.73 26.35
CA GLY A 97 -28.02 -43.88 25.73
C GLY A 97 -27.52 -44.04 24.29
N PHE A 98 -26.71 -45.06 24.04
CA PHE A 98 -26.53 -45.62 22.71
C PHE A 98 -27.17 -47.00 22.74
N SER A 99 -28.34 -47.13 22.10
CA SER A 99 -28.94 -48.42 21.79
C SER A 99 -28.17 -49.07 20.64
N ALA A 100 -27.87 -50.37 20.79
CA ALA A 100 -27.34 -51.24 19.75
C ALA A 100 -28.39 -51.59 18.69
#